data_AF-A0A2M7RV14-F1
#
_entry.id   AF-A0A2M7RV14-F1
#
_cell.length_a   1.000
_cell.length_b   1.000
_cell.length_c   1.000
_cell.angle_alpha   90.00
_cell.angle_beta   90.00
_cell.angle_gamma   90.00
#
_symmetry.space_group_name_H-M   'P 1'
#
loop_
_entity.id
_entity.type
_entity.pdbx_description
1 polymer ?
#
loop_
_entity_poly.entity_id
_entity_poly.type
_entity_poly.pdbx_seq_one_letter_code
_entity_poly.pdbx_strand_id
1 'polypeptide(L)'
;HYFPKEEIPTIITYISGFNYAIATGKNYLGIGLDMFLGKDYKPYIQLQLPEYKREIMTKDYLVSSVLLGWISTEYEMQETQPNLLSEMIHQGKIIYLLDALIPKEKASKKVSYTEEQYNWCKQNTKQIWFYLMDNKLLFTKETSQIIKFMGEAPFTQGFPEGSPGRIGHWMGWEIVKAYMETNPKVSLTQLMQETDAQLILNKSNYKP
;
A
#
# COMPACT_ATOMS: atom_id res chain seq x y z
N HIS A 1 -21.16 5.92 2.21
CA HIS A 1 -21.34 6.38 3.61
C HIS A 1 -20.22 7.31 4.05
N TYR A 2 -18.94 6.97 3.84
CA TYR A 2 -17.80 7.80 4.29
C TYR A 2 -17.57 9.09 3.50
N PHE A 3 -17.81 9.06 2.18
CA PHE A 3 -17.61 10.21 1.30
C PHE A 3 -18.85 10.40 0.40
N PRO A 4 -19.94 10.97 0.93
CA PRO A 4 -21.22 11.03 0.22
C PRO A 4 -21.27 12.06 -0.92
N LYS A 5 -20.25 12.93 -1.02
CA LYS A 5 -20.18 13.99 -2.04
C LYS A 5 -19.25 13.64 -3.21
N GLU A 6 -18.56 12.52 -3.14
CA GLU A 6 -17.62 12.10 -4.18
C GLU A 6 -18.36 11.46 -5.35
N GLU A 7 -17.96 11.81 -6.57
CA GLU A 7 -18.50 11.21 -7.78
C GLU A 7 -17.91 9.80 -7.95
N ILE A 8 -18.77 8.82 -8.20
CA ILE A 8 -18.31 7.47 -8.52
C ILE A 8 -17.88 7.47 -10.00
N PRO A 9 -16.62 7.12 -10.31
CA PRO A 9 -16.15 7.13 -11.68
C PRO A 9 -16.84 6.04 -12.51
N THR A 10 -16.97 6.29 -13.81
CA THR A 10 -17.40 5.27 -14.76
C THR A 10 -16.33 4.20 -14.90
N ILE A 11 -16.67 2.93 -14.66
CA ILE A 11 -15.72 1.82 -14.82
C ILE A 11 -15.59 1.46 -16.29
N ILE A 12 -14.36 1.42 -16.79
CA ILE A 12 -14.02 0.99 -18.15
C ILE A 12 -13.03 -0.16 -18.04
N THR A 13 -13.22 -1.22 -18.82
CA THR A 13 -12.23 -2.31 -18.91
C THR A 13 -11.50 -2.24 -20.24
N TYR A 14 -10.20 -2.51 -20.25
CA TYR A 14 -9.39 -2.51 -21.47
C TYR A 14 -8.30 -3.58 -21.42
N ILE A 15 -7.62 -3.74 -22.56
CA ILE A 15 -6.40 -4.55 -22.68
C ILE A 15 -5.24 -3.58 -22.84
N SER A 16 -4.38 -3.50 -21.82
CA SER A 16 -3.28 -2.53 -21.72
C SER A 16 -2.02 -2.90 -22.51
N GLY A 17 -1.95 -4.14 -23.01
CA GLY A 17 -0.71 -4.70 -23.55
C GLY A 17 0.31 -4.96 -22.45
N PHE A 18 -0.15 -5.32 -21.25
CA PHE A 18 0.63 -5.61 -20.05
C PHE A 18 1.40 -4.43 -19.45
N ASN A 19 0.95 -3.19 -19.72
CA ASN A 19 1.63 -1.98 -19.27
C ASN A 19 1.01 -1.33 -18.03
N TYR A 20 -0.32 -1.25 -17.98
CA TYR A 20 -1.03 -0.48 -16.96
C TYR A 20 -2.26 -1.23 -16.48
N ALA A 21 -2.26 -1.61 -15.20
CA ALA A 21 -3.43 -2.21 -14.56
C ALA A 21 -4.54 -1.18 -14.37
N ILE A 22 -4.18 0.07 -14.05
CA ILE A 22 -5.10 1.15 -13.67
C ILE A 22 -4.82 2.37 -14.53
N ALA A 23 -5.88 2.97 -15.05
CA ALA A 23 -5.83 4.27 -15.71
C ALA A 23 -6.95 5.15 -15.14
N THR A 24 -6.61 6.27 -14.54
CA THR A 24 -7.59 7.20 -13.97
C THR A 24 -7.76 8.42 -14.87
N GLY A 25 -8.96 8.98 -14.86
CA GLY A 25 -9.28 10.24 -15.53
C GLY A 25 -10.42 10.92 -14.78
N LYS A 26 -10.78 12.14 -15.19
CA LYS A 26 -11.70 13.02 -14.45
C LYS A 26 -12.99 12.32 -13.98
N ASN A 27 -13.58 11.45 -14.80
CA ASN A 27 -14.85 10.77 -14.52
C ASN A 27 -14.80 9.26 -14.82
N TYR A 28 -13.62 8.67 -14.99
CA TYR A 28 -13.52 7.23 -15.29
C TYR A 28 -12.35 6.55 -14.58
N LEU A 29 -12.55 5.26 -14.31
CA LEU A 29 -11.55 4.34 -13.77
C LEU A 29 -11.42 3.17 -14.75
N GLY A 30 -10.31 3.18 -15.48
CA GLY A 30 -9.91 2.13 -16.40
C GLY A 30 -9.26 0.97 -15.65
N ILE A 31 -9.65 -0.26 -16.01
CA ILE A 31 -9.12 -1.51 -15.49
C ILE A 31 -8.55 -2.34 -16.65
N GLY A 32 -7.22 -2.49 -16.68
CA GLY A 32 -6.50 -3.37 -17.59
C GLY A 32 -6.69 -4.83 -17.18
N LEU A 33 -7.66 -5.54 -17.76
CA LEU A 33 -7.98 -6.92 -17.38
C LEU A 33 -6.86 -7.91 -17.69
N ASP A 34 -6.03 -7.56 -18.67
CA ASP A 34 -4.81 -8.28 -19.04
C ASP A 34 -3.73 -8.24 -17.95
N MET A 35 -3.92 -7.49 -16.87
CA MET A 35 -3.05 -7.48 -15.69
C MET A 35 -3.52 -8.43 -14.56
N PHE A 36 -4.63 -9.15 -14.75
CA PHE A 36 -5.24 -10.01 -13.72
C PHE A 36 -5.59 -11.43 -14.22
N LEU A 37 -4.90 -11.92 -15.25
CA LEU A 37 -5.20 -13.19 -15.92
C LEU A 37 -4.69 -14.44 -15.20
N GLY A 38 -4.05 -14.27 -14.04
CA GLY A 38 -3.49 -15.35 -13.24
C GLY A 38 -1.98 -15.44 -13.38
N LYS A 39 -1.30 -15.76 -12.29
CA LYS A 39 0.17 -15.73 -12.23
C LYS A 39 0.85 -16.61 -13.27
N ASP A 40 0.24 -17.73 -13.63
CA ASP A 40 0.74 -18.72 -14.59
C ASP A 40 0.31 -18.46 -16.04
N TYR A 41 -0.30 -17.30 -16.32
CA TYR A 41 -0.68 -16.93 -17.67
C TYR A 41 0.56 -16.88 -18.59
N LYS A 42 0.56 -17.69 -19.65
CA LYS A 42 1.75 -17.93 -20.49
C LYS A 42 2.43 -16.65 -20.99
N PRO A 43 1.70 -15.63 -21.49
CA PRO A 43 2.32 -14.36 -21.86
C PRO A 43 3.10 -13.67 -20.75
N TYR A 44 2.68 -13.74 -19.48
CA TYR A 44 3.46 -13.14 -18.37
C TYR A 44 4.83 -13.79 -18.22
N ILE A 45 4.92 -15.11 -18.42
CA ILE A 45 6.17 -15.88 -18.34
C ILE A 45 7.05 -15.56 -19.56
N GLN A 46 6.45 -15.49 -20.76
CA GLN A 46 7.16 -15.18 -22.01
C GLN A 46 7.73 -13.76 -22.00
N LEU A 47 7.03 -12.81 -21.37
CA LEU A 47 7.49 -11.44 -21.13
C LEU A 47 8.48 -11.33 -19.97
N GLN A 48 8.79 -12.45 -19.29
CA GLN A 48 9.71 -12.51 -18.15
C GLN A 48 9.31 -11.55 -17.02
N LEU A 49 8.00 -11.40 -16.79
CA LEU A 49 7.52 -10.60 -15.66
C LEU A 49 8.01 -11.23 -14.35
N PRO A 50 8.57 -10.43 -13.42
CA PRO A 50 9.09 -10.97 -12.16
C PRO A 50 8.02 -11.74 -11.40
N GLU A 51 8.39 -12.90 -10.86
CA GLU A 51 7.46 -13.80 -10.17
C GLU A 51 6.69 -13.11 -9.03
N TYR A 52 7.39 -12.34 -8.20
CA TYR A 52 6.78 -11.59 -7.10
C TYR A 52 5.71 -10.58 -7.56
N LYS A 53 5.77 -10.09 -8.81
CA LYS A 53 4.70 -9.27 -9.40
C LYS A 53 3.55 -10.15 -9.89
N ARG A 54 3.86 -11.26 -10.57
CA ARG A 54 2.86 -12.17 -11.12
C ARG A 54 1.96 -12.78 -10.04
N GLU A 55 2.47 -13.03 -8.83
CA GLU A 55 1.69 -13.57 -7.70
C GLU A 55 0.41 -12.77 -7.39
N ILE A 56 0.43 -11.45 -7.60
CA ILE A 56 -0.72 -10.57 -7.37
C ILE A 56 -1.46 -10.18 -8.67
N MET A 57 -1.00 -10.64 -9.84
CA MET A 57 -1.66 -10.43 -11.14
C MET A 57 -2.78 -11.45 -11.38
N THR A 58 -3.71 -11.55 -10.43
CA THR A 58 -4.80 -12.53 -10.44
C THR A 58 -6.14 -11.88 -10.13
N LYS A 59 -7.24 -12.51 -10.56
CA LYS A 59 -8.61 -12.05 -10.28
C LYS A 59 -8.86 -11.76 -8.79
N ASP A 60 -8.22 -12.51 -7.91
CA ASP A 60 -8.40 -12.38 -6.46
C ASP A 60 -7.86 -11.06 -5.90
N TYR A 61 -6.94 -10.41 -6.60
CA TYR A 61 -6.38 -9.09 -6.23
C TYR A 61 -7.00 -7.94 -7.02
N LEU A 62 -7.85 -8.21 -8.01
CA LEU A 62 -8.40 -7.20 -8.92
C LEU A 62 -9.06 -6.05 -8.15
N VAL A 63 -9.98 -6.36 -7.23
CA VAL A 63 -10.72 -5.32 -6.50
C VAL A 63 -9.80 -4.49 -5.61
N SER A 64 -8.92 -5.13 -4.83
CA SER A 64 -8.01 -4.42 -3.93
C SER A 64 -6.99 -3.58 -4.70
N SER A 65 -6.40 -4.11 -5.78
CA SER A 65 -5.46 -3.37 -6.62
C SER A 65 -6.11 -2.19 -7.34
N VAL A 66 -7.35 -2.36 -7.82
CA VAL A 66 -8.09 -1.27 -8.49
C VAL A 66 -8.40 -0.13 -7.54
N LEU A 67 -8.94 -0.44 -6.37
CA LEU A 67 -9.23 0.57 -5.36
C LEU A 67 -7.95 1.20 -4.81
N LEU A 68 -6.90 0.43 -4.57
CA LEU A 68 -5.61 0.96 -4.12
C LEU A 68 -5.03 1.95 -5.14
N GLY A 69 -5.06 1.60 -6.43
CA GLY A 69 -4.62 2.48 -7.50
C GLY A 69 -5.45 3.75 -7.60
N TRP A 70 -6.78 3.64 -7.55
CA TRP A 70 -7.68 4.79 -7.60
C TRP A 70 -7.51 5.72 -6.39
N ILE A 71 -7.50 5.18 -5.17
CA ILE A 71 -7.32 5.98 -3.95
C ILE A 71 -5.96 6.68 -3.96
N SER A 72 -4.91 6.02 -4.44
CA SER A 72 -3.58 6.62 -4.55
C SER A 72 -3.55 7.84 -5.48
N THR A 73 -4.39 7.87 -6.52
CA THR A 73 -4.49 9.04 -7.42
C THR A 73 -5.38 10.15 -6.86
N GLU A 74 -6.41 9.81 -6.08
CA GLU A 74 -7.25 10.83 -5.41
C GLU A 74 -6.52 11.51 -4.25
N TYR A 75 -5.65 10.77 -3.57
CA TYR A 75 -4.89 11.24 -2.43
C TYR A 75 -3.40 11.23 -2.72
N GLU A 76 -2.95 12.00 -3.71
CA GLU A 76 -1.51 12.15 -3.99
C GLU A 76 -0.79 12.91 -2.88
N MET A 77 0.42 12.45 -2.54
CA MET A 77 1.29 13.16 -1.61
C MET A 77 1.73 14.51 -2.21
N GLN A 78 1.48 15.59 -1.48
CA GLN A 78 1.82 16.95 -1.90
C GLN A 78 3.25 17.38 -1.50
N GLU A 79 3.89 16.65 -0.58
CA GLU A 79 5.26 16.96 -0.15
C GLU A 79 6.26 16.62 -1.26
N THR A 80 7.13 17.57 -1.60
CA THR A 80 8.10 17.40 -2.71
C THR A 80 9.28 16.48 -2.34
N GLN A 81 9.65 16.41 -1.06
CA GLN A 81 10.76 15.58 -0.56
C GLN A 81 10.41 14.98 0.81
N PRO A 82 9.42 14.07 0.84
CA PRO A 82 9.04 13.38 2.07
C PRO A 82 10.19 12.55 2.62
N ASN A 83 10.23 12.44 3.94
CA ASN A 83 11.07 11.42 4.58
C ASN A 83 10.35 10.07 4.58
N LEU A 84 11.07 9.00 4.93
CA LEU A 84 10.52 7.65 4.97
C LEU A 84 9.25 7.53 5.84
N LEU A 85 9.20 8.17 7.00
CA LEU A 85 8.01 8.17 7.85
C LEU A 85 6.80 8.77 7.12
N SER A 86 6.99 9.87 6.41
CA SER A 86 5.91 10.55 5.70
C SER A 86 5.37 9.67 4.57
N GLU A 87 6.25 8.99 3.82
CA GLU A 87 5.90 7.99 2.81
C GLU A 87 5.13 6.80 3.42
N MET A 88 5.63 6.26 4.53
CA MET A 88 4.99 5.16 5.24
C MET A 88 3.58 5.55 5.70
N ILE A 89 3.43 6.68 6.40
CA ILE A 89 2.14 7.12 6.92
C ILE A 89 1.16 7.41 5.79
N HIS A 90 1.62 8.03 4.71
CA HIS A 90 0.78 8.29 3.55
C HIS A 90 0.21 6.99 2.95
N GLN A 91 1.07 6.00 2.68
CA GLN A 91 0.62 4.69 2.21
C GLN A 91 -0.26 3.99 3.26
N GLY A 92 0.07 4.11 4.54
CA GLY A 92 -0.72 3.57 5.64
C GLY A 92 -2.15 4.13 5.69
N LYS A 93 -2.34 5.43 5.42
CA LYS A 93 -3.65 6.07 5.32
C LYS A 93 -4.46 5.53 4.13
N ILE A 94 -3.82 5.38 2.98
CA ILE A 94 -4.45 4.80 1.78
C ILE A 94 -4.95 3.38 2.08
N ILE A 95 -4.12 2.54 2.70
CA ILE A 95 -4.48 1.16 3.06
C ILE A 95 -5.58 1.14 4.14
N TYR A 96 -5.52 2.03 5.13
CA TYR A 96 -6.57 2.14 6.16
C TYR A 96 -7.91 2.59 5.56
N LEU A 97 -7.90 3.48 4.58
CA LEU A 97 -9.10 3.84 3.84
C LEU A 97 -9.64 2.63 3.06
N LEU A 98 -8.76 1.83 2.44
CA LEU A 98 -9.15 0.59 1.78
C LEU A 98 -9.78 -0.42 2.77
N ASP A 99 -9.28 -0.51 4.01
CA ASP A 99 -9.92 -1.33 5.06
C ASP A 99 -11.38 -0.96 5.29
N ALA A 100 -11.67 0.34 5.35
CA ALA A 100 -13.02 0.85 5.57
C ALA A 100 -13.94 0.64 4.36
N LEU A 101 -13.40 0.70 3.14
CA LEU A 101 -14.16 0.55 1.90
C LEU A 101 -14.48 -0.91 1.56
N ILE A 102 -13.53 -1.83 1.80
CA ILE A 102 -13.69 -3.26 1.53
C ILE A 102 -13.42 -4.12 2.78
N PRO A 103 -14.25 -3.99 3.84
CA PRO A 103 -13.99 -4.64 5.14
C PRO A 103 -14.03 -6.18 5.08
N LYS A 104 -14.66 -6.76 4.06
CA LYS A 104 -14.75 -8.21 3.85
C LYS A 104 -13.58 -8.81 3.07
N GLU A 105 -12.74 -7.96 2.44
CA GLU A 105 -11.56 -8.43 1.72
C GLU A 105 -10.46 -8.84 2.70
N LYS A 106 -9.65 -9.83 2.33
CA LYS A 106 -8.53 -10.26 3.14
C LYS A 106 -7.51 -9.13 3.32
N ALA A 107 -7.01 -8.97 4.54
CA ALA A 107 -6.00 -7.99 4.91
C ALA A 107 -4.73 -8.08 4.03
N SER A 108 -4.26 -9.29 3.74
CA SER A 108 -3.13 -9.59 2.84
C SER A 108 -3.26 -8.91 1.48
N LYS A 109 -4.44 -8.98 0.86
CA LYS A 109 -4.70 -8.40 -0.47
C LYS A 109 -4.74 -6.88 -0.47
N LYS A 110 -5.19 -6.26 0.63
CA LYS A 110 -5.23 -4.79 0.78
C LYS A 110 -3.84 -4.16 0.78
N VAL A 111 -2.84 -4.90 1.26
CA VAL A 111 -1.42 -4.52 1.20
C VAL A 111 -0.68 -5.16 0.01
N SER A 112 -1.40 -5.80 -0.92
CA SER A 112 -0.82 -6.48 -2.09
C SER A 112 0.22 -7.54 -1.75
N TYR A 113 -0.04 -8.32 -0.69
CA TYR A 113 0.80 -9.43 -0.24
C TYR A 113 0.13 -10.77 -0.48
N THR A 114 0.94 -11.82 -0.63
CA THR A 114 0.50 -13.20 -0.41
C THR A 114 0.19 -13.42 1.08
N GLU A 115 -0.54 -14.47 1.42
CA GLU A 115 -0.78 -14.82 2.82
C GLU A 115 0.52 -15.10 3.59
N GLU A 116 1.52 -15.71 2.93
CA GLU A 116 2.83 -15.98 3.52
C GLU A 116 3.56 -14.68 3.86
N GLN A 117 3.63 -13.74 2.91
CA GLN A 117 4.24 -12.43 3.11
C GLN A 117 3.56 -11.62 4.22
N TYR A 118 2.23 -11.64 4.23
CA TYR A 118 1.43 -11.00 5.28
C TYR A 118 1.75 -11.59 6.67
N ASN A 119 1.77 -12.92 6.78
CA ASN A 119 2.10 -13.60 8.03
C ASN A 119 3.55 -13.34 8.46
N TRP A 120 4.48 -13.28 7.52
CA TRP A 120 5.87 -12.93 7.80
C TRP A 120 5.96 -11.53 8.41
N CYS A 121 5.32 -10.52 7.81
CA CYS A 121 5.29 -9.16 8.35
C CYS A 121 4.70 -9.12 9.76
N LYS A 122 3.58 -9.82 10.00
CA LYS A 122 2.95 -9.91 11.32
C LYS A 122 3.88 -10.53 12.37
N GLN A 123 4.59 -11.61 12.03
CA GLN A 123 5.53 -12.28 12.93
C GLN A 123 6.80 -11.45 13.20
N ASN A 124 7.18 -10.59 12.26
CA ASN A 124 8.41 -9.81 12.30
C ASN A 124 8.19 -8.31 12.56
N THR A 125 6.99 -7.88 12.96
CA THR A 125 6.64 -6.46 13.09
C THR A 125 7.57 -5.72 14.06
N LYS A 126 7.94 -6.35 15.18
CA LYS A 126 8.89 -5.78 16.15
C LYS A 126 10.28 -5.61 15.56
N GLN A 127 10.76 -6.61 14.85
CA GLN A 127 12.08 -6.63 14.22
C GLN A 127 12.17 -5.56 13.14
N ILE A 128 11.13 -5.41 12.31
CA ILE A 128 11.05 -4.32 11.32
C ILE A 128 11.10 -2.97 12.02
N TRP A 129 10.32 -2.77 13.07
CA TRP A 129 10.28 -1.51 13.82
C TRP A 129 11.64 -1.16 14.44
N PHE A 130 12.28 -2.10 15.15
CA PHE A 130 13.60 -1.87 15.74
C PHE A 130 14.66 -1.61 14.68
N TYR A 131 14.64 -2.32 13.56
CA TYR A 131 15.55 -2.05 12.46
C TYR A 131 15.43 -0.60 11.95
N LEU A 132 14.20 -0.10 11.75
CA LEU A 132 13.96 1.28 11.32
C LEU A 132 14.45 2.30 12.36
N MET A 133 14.25 2.02 13.64
CA MET A 133 14.66 2.89 14.75
C MET A 133 16.19 2.91 14.95
N ASP A 134 16.82 1.74 15.05
CA ASP A 134 18.25 1.59 15.33
C ASP A 134 19.10 2.20 14.22
N ASN A 135 18.65 2.06 12.97
CA ASN A 135 19.30 2.65 11.80
C ASN A 135 18.85 4.11 11.54
N LYS A 136 18.02 4.71 12.41
CA LYS A 136 17.52 6.09 12.31
C LYS A 136 16.85 6.39 10.95
N LEU A 137 16.14 5.41 10.40
CA LEU A 137 15.62 5.45 9.04
C LEU A 137 14.33 6.25 8.92
N LEU A 138 13.50 6.36 9.97
CA LEU A 138 12.19 7.03 9.88
C LEU A 138 12.28 8.47 9.32
N PHE A 139 13.34 9.20 9.66
CA PHE A 139 13.49 10.60 9.23
C PHE A 139 14.46 10.76 8.05
N THR A 140 14.91 9.67 7.43
CA THR A 140 15.78 9.76 6.26
C THR A 140 15.04 10.37 5.07
N LYS A 141 15.73 11.24 4.33
CA LYS A 141 15.32 11.76 3.02
C LYS A 141 16.14 11.14 1.88
N GLU A 142 16.97 10.15 2.17
CA GLU A 142 17.78 9.48 1.16
C GLU A 142 16.88 8.62 0.25
N THR A 143 16.77 9.00 -1.02
CA THR A 143 15.87 8.35 -2.00
C THR A 143 16.13 6.86 -2.14
N SER A 144 17.39 6.43 -2.09
CA SER A 144 17.77 5.00 -2.16
C SER A 144 17.16 4.20 -1.00
N GLN A 145 17.17 4.74 0.21
CA GLN A 145 16.59 4.12 1.40
C GLN A 145 15.06 4.11 1.30
N ILE A 146 14.46 5.22 0.87
CA ILE A 146 13.00 5.29 0.70
C ILE A 146 12.55 4.22 -0.31
N ILE A 147 13.19 4.14 -1.48
CA ILE A 147 12.87 3.12 -2.49
C ILE A 147 13.08 1.70 -1.94
N LYS A 148 14.14 1.48 -1.15
CA LYS A 148 14.41 0.17 -0.54
C LYS A 148 13.26 -0.34 0.34
N PHE A 149 12.59 0.53 1.10
CA PHE A 149 11.52 0.12 2.03
C PHE A 149 10.10 0.28 1.47
N MET A 150 9.91 1.21 0.53
CA MET A 150 8.60 1.50 -0.08
C MET A 150 8.41 0.83 -1.45
N GLY A 151 9.50 0.38 -2.09
CA GLY A 151 9.46 -0.19 -3.43
C GLY A 151 9.01 -1.64 -3.49
N GLU A 152 8.58 -2.05 -4.69
CA GLU A 152 8.37 -3.47 -5.00
C GLU A 152 9.71 -4.18 -5.11
N ALA A 153 9.80 -5.37 -4.51
CA ALA A 153 11.00 -6.21 -4.55
C ALA A 153 10.60 -7.66 -4.21
N PRO A 154 11.40 -8.66 -4.64
CA PRO A 154 11.21 -10.04 -4.18
C PRO A 154 11.40 -10.16 -2.67
N PHE A 155 12.31 -9.34 -2.10
CA PHE A 155 12.48 -9.19 -0.67
C PHE A 155 13.04 -7.81 -0.30
N THR A 156 12.89 -7.40 0.96
CA THR A 156 13.46 -6.13 1.43
C THR A 156 14.90 -6.34 1.88
N GLN A 157 15.84 -5.64 1.24
CA GLN A 157 17.25 -5.70 1.62
C GLN A 157 17.45 -5.32 3.09
N GLY A 158 18.31 -6.06 3.79
CA GLY A 158 18.52 -5.90 5.24
C GLY A 158 17.63 -6.81 6.10
N PHE A 159 16.68 -7.53 5.49
CA PHE A 159 15.91 -8.60 6.12
C PHE A 159 16.20 -9.96 5.46
N PRO A 160 15.91 -11.07 6.15
CA PRO A 160 16.03 -12.41 5.57
C PRO A 160 15.19 -12.62 4.31
N GLU A 161 15.57 -13.64 3.54
CA GLU A 161 14.75 -14.19 2.46
C GLU A 161 13.37 -14.60 3.02
N GLY A 162 12.31 -14.28 2.29
CA GLY A 162 10.91 -14.40 2.75
C GLY A 162 10.30 -13.10 3.27
N SER A 163 11.11 -12.07 3.56
CA SER A 163 10.57 -10.71 3.75
C SER A 163 9.94 -10.22 2.43
N PRO A 164 8.74 -9.61 2.42
CA PRO A 164 8.21 -9.01 1.20
C PRO A 164 8.92 -7.70 0.87
N GLY A 165 8.76 -7.22 -0.37
CA GLY A 165 8.94 -5.79 -0.67
C GLY A 165 7.88 -4.92 0.03
N ARG A 166 7.99 -3.59 -0.12
CA ARG A 166 7.02 -2.62 0.45
C ARG A 166 6.81 -2.72 1.96
N ILE A 167 7.77 -3.19 2.76
CA ILE A 167 7.56 -3.31 4.22
C ILE A 167 7.25 -1.97 4.91
N GLY A 168 7.62 -0.84 4.29
CA GLY A 168 7.21 0.47 4.77
C GLY A 168 5.70 0.72 4.63
N HIS A 169 5.04 0.14 3.62
CA HIS A 169 3.57 0.18 3.50
C HIS A 169 2.91 -0.56 4.67
N TRP A 170 3.42 -1.77 4.99
CA TRP A 170 2.98 -2.54 6.15
C TRP A 170 3.12 -1.73 7.43
N MET A 171 4.33 -1.21 7.69
CA MET A 171 4.62 -0.51 8.93
C MET A 171 3.81 0.79 9.06
N GLY A 172 3.67 1.54 7.96
CA GLY A 172 2.81 2.72 7.92
C GLY A 172 1.35 2.41 8.23
N TRP A 173 0.84 1.30 7.69
CA TRP A 173 -0.53 0.85 7.97
C TRP A 173 -0.73 0.43 9.44
N GLU A 174 0.22 -0.28 10.05
CA GLU A 174 0.17 -0.62 11.49
C GLU A 174 0.15 0.65 12.37
N ILE A 175 0.98 1.65 12.06
CA ILE A 175 1.00 2.92 12.80
C ILE A 175 -0.33 3.66 12.66
N VAL A 176 -0.88 3.73 11.46
CA VAL A 176 -2.17 4.41 11.21
C VAL A 176 -3.33 3.68 11.89
N LYS A 177 -3.32 2.33 11.91
CA LYS A 177 -4.30 1.55 12.68
C LYS A 177 -4.23 1.90 14.16
N ALA A 178 -3.04 1.86 14.75
CA ALA A 178 -2.85 2.23 16.16
C ALA A 178 -3.30 3.67 16.44
N TYR A 179 -3.00 4.62 15.54
CA TYR A 179 -3.49 5.99 15.63
C TYR A 179 -5.02 6.08 15.68
N MET A 180 -5.72 5.38 14.80
CA MET A 180 -7.18 5.43 14.75
C MET A 180 -7.82 4.71 15.94
N GLU A 181 -7.20 3.65 16.45
CA GLU A 181 -7.61 2.95 17.67
C GLU A 181 -7.47 3.82 18.92
N THR A 182 -6.37 4.58 19.05
CA THR A 182 -6.14 5.48 20.19
C THR A 182 -6.92 6.80 20.08
N ASN A 183 -7.39 7.15 18.89
CA ASN A 183 -8.11 8.41 18.62
C ASN A 183 -9.50 8.14 18.02
N PRO A 184 -10.44 7.49 18.73
CA PRO A 184 -11.73 7.03 18.17
C PRO A 184 -12.67 8.16 17.72
N LYS A 185 -12.37 9.41 18.05
CA LYS A 185 -13.12 10.60 17.60
C LYS A 185 -12.66 11.12 16.24
N VAL A 186 -11.51 10.66 15.73
CA VAL A 186 -11.00 11.04 14.41
C VAL A 186 -11.78 10.27 13.36
N SER A 187 -12.41 11.00 12.44
CA SER A 187 -13.09 10.42 11.28
C SER A 187 -12.10 10.05 10.18
N LEU A 188 -12.50 9.19 9.24
CA LEU A 188 -11.69 8.87 8.06
C LEU A 188 -11.32 10.11 7.24
N THR A 189 -12.26 11.05 7.06
CA THR A 189 -11.97 12.30 6.34
C THR A 189 -10.88 13.10 7.03
N GLN A 190 -10.92 13.22 8.37
CA GLN A 190 -9.89 13.90 9.14
C GLN A 190 -8.55 13.18 9.06
N LEU A 191 -8.53 11.84 9.09
CA LEU A 191 -7.31 11.06 8.88
C LEU A 191 -6.69 11.39 7.51
N MET A 192 -7.49 11.36 6.44
CA MET A 192 -6.98 11.61 5.09
C MET A 192 -6.42 13.04 4.95
N GLN A 193 -7.04 14.02 5.60
CA GLN A 193 -6.63 15.43 5.62
C GLN A 193 -5.41 15.72 6.50
N GLU A 194 -5.08 14.85 7.47
CA GLU A 194 -3.92 15.05 8.35
C GLU A 194 -2.61 14.85 7.57
N THR A 195 -1.83 15.91 7.42
CA THR A 195 -0.56 15.90 6.69
C THR A 195 0.65 15.72 7.59
N ASP A 196 0.50 15.88 8.91
CA ASP A 196 1.60 15.72 9.86
C ASP A 196 1.78 14.24 10.24
N ALA A 197 2.69 13.58 9.51
CA ALA A 197 3.07 12.19 9.78
C ALA A 197 3.68 11.99 11.18
N GLN A 198 4.37 13.00 11.72
CA GLN A 198 4.95 12.96 13.06
C GLN A 198 3.85 13.02 14.12
N LEU A 199 2.80 13.81 13.91
CA LEU A 199 1.63 13.85 14.78
C LEU A 199 0.94 12.49 14.82
N ILE A 200 0.72 11.84 13.67
CA ILE A 200 0.11 10.51 13.60
C ILE A 200 0.96 9.51 14.39
N LEU A 201 2.27 9.48 14.17
CA LEU A 201 3.17 8.61 14.91
C LEU A 201 3.11 8.89 16.43
N ASN A 202 3.21 10.15 16.85
CA ASN A 202 3.21 10.51 18.27
C ASN A 202 1.88 10.14 18.97
N LYS A 203 0.75 10.39 18.31
CA LYS A 203 -0.59 10.11 18.87
C LYS A 203 -1.03 8.65 18.75
N SER A 204 -0.33 7.84 17.96
CA SER A 204 -0.57 6.39 17.88
C SER A 204 -0.11 5.62 19.12
N ASN A 205 0.80 6.19 19.93
CA ASN A 205 1.53 5.46 20.97
C ASN A 205 2.17 4.15 20.47
N TYR A 206 2.48 4.08 19.18
CA TYR A 206 2.89 2.84 18.54
C TYR A 206 4.23 2.34 19.08
N LYS A 207 4.18 1.17 19.71
CA LYS A 207 5.30 0.42 20.28
C LYS A 207 4.99 -1.08 20.11
N PRO A 208 5.29 -1.65 18.93
CA PRO A 208 4.87 -3.00 18.57
C PRO A 208 5.51 -4.09 19.41
#